data_AF-A0A954N911-F1
#
_entry.id   AF-A0A954N911-F1
#
_cell.length_a   1.000
_cell.length_b   1.000
_cell.length_c   1.000
_cell.angle_alpha   90.00
_cell.angle_beta   90.00
_cell.angle_gamma   90.00
#
_symmetry.space_group_name_H-M   'P 1'
#
loop_
_entity.id
_entity.type
_entity.pdbx_description
1 polymer ?
#
loop_
_entity_poly.entity_id
_entity_poly.type
_entity_poly.pdbx_seq_one_letter_code
_entity_poly.pdbx_strand_id
1 'polypeptide(L)'
;MTESDVIRGRLLELVDTIREAREQGIDSPESHSAFEQLLPDTDVDNLCNSDYDDETIVDICLGEQDARRACTRDELVELVKRFSIVEGYATEAESILAVLTFEYNCRHPAGCDLIFYYDPYFDGRDPTPEENVDLALRGE
;
A
#
# COMPACT_ATOMS: atom_id res chain seq x y z
N MET A 1 -23.72 -3.04 -14.25
CA MET A 1 -22.26 -3.09 -14.43
C MET A 1 -21.80 -1.66 -14.54
N THR A 2 -21.11 -1.19 -13.51
CA THR A 2 -20.54 0.16 -13.43
C THR A 2 -19.21 0.19 -14.19
N GLU A 3 -18.71 1.39 -14.51
CA GLU A 3 -17.37 1.56 -15.08
C GLU A 3 -16.29 0.97 -14.15
N SER A 4 -16.48 1.11 -12.83
CA SER A 4 -15.61 0.51 -11.82
C SER A 4 -15.60 -1.02 -11.88
N ASP A 5 -16.75 -1.66 -12.10
CA ASP A 5 -16.83 -3.13 -12.22
C ASP A 5 -16.06 -3.63 -13.45
N VAL A 6 -16.10 -2.87 -14.55
CA VAL A 6 -15.38 -3.21 -15.79
C VAL A 6 -13.87 -3.08 -15.61
N ILE A 7 -13.41 -2.01 -14.97
CA ILE A 7 -11.98 -1.81 -14.68
C ILE A 7 -11.48 -2.92 -13.75
N ARG A 8 -12.22 -3.22 -12.67
CA ARG A 8 -11.85 -4.30 -11.74
C ARG A 8 -11.71 -5.64 -12.47
N GLY A 9 -12.71 -6.04 -13.26
CA GLY A 9 -12.68 -7.30 -13.99
C GLY A 9 -11.46 -7.39 -14.93
N ARG A 10 -11.12 -6.29 -15.60
CA ARG A 10 -9.96 -6.24 -16.49
C ARG A 10 -8.63 -6.29 -15.73
N LEU A 11 -8.54 -5.65 -14.57
CA LEU A 11 -7.34 -5.73 -13.73
C LEU A 11 -7.13 -7.15 -13.22
N LEU A 12 -8.18 -7.87 -12.82
CA LEU A 12 -8.10 -9.27 -12.42
C LEU A 12 -7.53 -10.16 -13.54
N GLU A 13 -8.06 -10.03 -14.76
CA GLU A 13 -7.55 -10.77 -15.93
C GLU A 13 -6.07 -10.48 -16.21
N LEU A 14 -5.66 -9.21 -16.07
CA LEU A 14 -4.27 -8.81 -16.29
C LEU A 14 -3.34 -9.35 -15.20
N VAL A 15 -3.72 -9.27 -13.93
CA VAL A 15 -2.95 -9.81 -12.80
C VAL A 15 -2.77 -11.31 -12.95
N ASP A 16 -3.84 -12.05 -13.23
CA ASP A 16 -3.82 -13.50 -13.47
C ASP A 16 -2.84 -13.85 -14.61
N THR A 17 -2.98 -13.17 -15.76
CA THR A 17 -2.10 -13.38 -16.93
C THR A 17 -0.63 -13.11 -16.61
N ILE A 18 -0.34 -12.04 -15.84
CA ILE A 18 1.03 -11.67 -15.47
C ILE A 18 1.63 -12.75 -14.55
N ARG A 19 0.86 -13.24 -13.56
CA ARG A 19 1.31 -14.29 -12.64
C ARG A 19 1.53 -15.61 -13.35
N GLU A 20 0.59 -16.07 -14.19
CA GLU A 20 0.72 -17.29 -14.98
C GLU A 20 1.97 -17.27 -15.87
N ALA A 21 2.23 -16.13 -16.53
CA ALA A 21 3.44 -15.95 -17.34
C ALA A 21 4.72 -16.12 -16.50
N ARG A 22 4.76 -15.54 -15.30
CA ARG A 22 5.92 -15.65 -14.39
C ARG A 22 6.14 -17.07 -13.89
N GLU A 23 5.07 -17.78 -13.52
CA GLU A 23 5.16 -19.18 -13.10
C GLU A 23 5.76 -20.07 -14.21
N GLN A 24 5.51 -19.72 -15.46
CA GLN A 24 6.07 -20.37 -16.65
C GLN A 24 7.48 -19.87 -17.02
N GLY A 25 8.01 -18.88 -16.31
CA GLY A 25 9.31 -18.26 -16.59
C GLY A 25 9.34 -17.44 -17.88
N ILE A 26 8.19 -16.95 -18.34
CA ILE A 26 8.04 -16.11 -19.52
C ILE A 26 7.63 -14.70 -19.12
N ASP A 27 7.97 -13.74 -19.97
CA ASP A 27 7.58 -12.34 -19.80
C ASP A 27 6.22 -12.07 -20.49
N SER A 28 5.45 -11.12 -19.96
CA SER A 28 4.13 -10.73 -20.48
C SER A 28 4.06 -9.21 -20.76
N PRO A 29 4.92 -8.68 -21.64
CA PRO A 29 5.07 -7.23 -21.82
C PRO A 29 3.78 -6.54 -22.32
N GLU A 30 2.92 -7.26 -23.03
CA GLU A 30 1.62 -6.76 -23.48
C GLU A 30 0.66 -6.56 -22.31
N SER A 31 0.62 -7.51 -21.36
CA SER A 31 -0.21 -7.42 -20.16
C SER A 31 0.29 -6.31 -19.23
N HIS A 32 1.60 -6.18 -19.05
CA HIS A 32 2.19 -5.06 -18.30
C HIS A 32 1.84 -3.71 -18.93
N SER A 33 2.00 -3.59 -20.25
CA SER A 33 1.66 -2.36 -20.97
C SER A 33 0.18 -2.01 -20.88
N ALA A 34 -0.70 -3.02 -20.90
CA ALA A 34 -2.13 -2.82 -20.73
C ALA A 34 -2.50 -2.43 -19.30
N PHE A 35 -1.79 -2.96 -18.30
CA PHE A 35 -1.95 -2.60 -16.89
C PHE A 35 -1.55 -1.14 -16.65
N GLU A 36 -0.37 -0.74 -17.09
CA GLU A 36 0.17 0.63 -16.97
C GLU A 36 -0.77 1.67 -17.61
N GLN A 37 -1.46 1.32 -18.69
CA GLN A 37 -2.45 2.21 -19.32
C GLN A 37 -3.70 2.44 -18.46
N LEU A 38 -4.06 1.47 -17.62
CA LEU A 38 -5.20 1.59 -16.70
C LEU A 38 -4.79 2.30 -15.41
N LEU A 39 -3.64 1.91 -14.85
CA LEU A 39 -3.11 2.41 -13.58
C LEU A 39 -1.62 2.76 -13.75
N PRO A 40 -1.32 3.98 -14.22
CA PRO A 40 0.06 4.42 -14.37
C PRO A 40 0.72 4.57 -13.00
N ASP A 41 2.02 4.32 -12.94
CA ASP A 41 2.86 4.44 -11.73
C ASP A 41 2.56 3.42 -10.61
N THR A 42 1.75 2.38 -10.86
CA THR A 42 1.57 1.24 -9.96
C THR A 42 2.65 0.20 -10.21
N ASP A 43 3.37 -0.22 -9.16
CA ASP A 43 4.39 -1.26 -9.24
C ASP A 43 3.76 -2.66 -9.30
N VAL A 44 3.18 -2.97 -10.45
CA VAL A 44 2.54 -4.26 -10.73
C VAL A 44 3.54 -5.43 -10.59
N ASP A 45 4.83 -5.17 -10.77
CA ASP A 45 5.87 -6.19 -10.66
C ASP A 45 6.05 -6.66 -9.24
N ASN A 46 6.18 -5.71 -8.32
CA ASN A 46 6.27 -6.04 -6.90
C ASN A 46 4.97 -6.71 -6.42
N LEU A 47 3.82 -6.17 -6.80
CA LEU A 47 2.51 -6.71 -6.38
C LEU A 47 2.30 -8.15 -6.87
N CYS A 48 2.57 -8.44 -8.15
CA CYS A 48 2.40 -9.80 -8.70
C CYS A 48 3.48 -10.80 -8.21
N ASN A 49 4.53 -10.33 -7.53
CA ASN A 49 5.53 -11.19 -6.86
C ASN A 49 5.21 -11.44 -5.38
N SER A 50 4.19 -10.78 -4.83
CA SER A 50 3.75 -11.01 -3.45
C SER A 50 2.97 -12.32 -3.30
N ASP A 51 2.72 -12.71 -2.05
CA ASP A 51 1.87 -13.84 -1.69
C ASP A 51 0.38 -13.49 -1.58
N TYR A 52 0.00 -12.24 -1.88
CA TYR A 52 -1.40 -11.81 -1.90
C TYR A 52 -2.20 -12.54 -2.99
N ASP A 53 -3.49 -12.73 -2.74
CA ASP A 53 -4.42 -13.16 -3.77
C ASP A 53 -4.72 -12.04 -4.78
N ASP A 54 -5.24 -12.42 -5.94
CA ASP A 54 -5.46 -11.47 -7.05
C ASP A 54 -6.48 -10.38 -6.69
N GLU A 55 -7.49 -10.70 -5.89
CA GLU A 55 -8.50 -9.74 -5.43
C GLU A 55 -7.86 -8.67 -4.53
N THR A 56 -6.98 -9.09 -3.61
CA THR A 56 -6.22 -8.19 -2.73
C THR A 56 -5.28 -7.31 -3.53
N ILE A 57 -4.58 -7.86 -4.52
CA ILE A 57 -3.74 -7.08 -5.44
C ILE A 57 -4.59 -6.01 -6.13
N VAL A 58 -5.72 -6.38 -6.72
CA VAL A 58 -6.59 -5.44 -7.43
C VAL A 58 -7.17 -4.37 -6.49
N ASP A 59 -7.55 -4.73 -5.26
CA ASP A 59 -8.02 -3.77 -4.25
C ASP A 59 -6.95 -2.74 -3.89
N ILE A 60 -5.69 -3.18 -3.74
CA ILE A 60 -4.55 -2.27 -3.53
C ILE A 60 -4.39 -1.35 -4.74
N CYS A 61 -4.38 -1.90 -5.95
CA CYS A 61 -4.19 -1.14 -7.19
C CYS A 61 -5.24 -0.04 -7.36
N LEU A 62 -6.51 -0.37 -7.08
CA LEU A 62 -7.62 0.58 -7.19
C LEU A 62 -7.58 1.66 -6.09
N GLY A 63 -7.06 1.34 -4.90
CA GLY A 63 -6.96 2.29 -3.79
C GLY A 63 -5.67 3.10 -3.75
N GLU A 64 -4.65 2.73 -4.52
CA GLU A 64 -3.30 3.30 -4.41
C GLU A 64 -3.28 4.80 -4.68
N GLN A 65 -4.03 5.26 -5.68
CA GLN A 65 -4.11 6.69 -5.99
C GLN A 65 -4.68 7.51 -4.82
N ASP A 66 -5.70 6.98 -4.15
CA ASP A 66 -6.31 7.63 -2.98
C ASP A 66 -5.39 7.58 -1.76
N ALA A 67 -4.55 6.54 -1.65
CA ALA A 67 -3.52 6.44 -0.62
C ALA A 67 -2.41 7.50 -0.79
N ARG A 68 -2.11 7.92 -2.03
CA ARG A 68 -1.15 8.99 -2.35
C ARG A 68 -1.70 10.40 -2.12
N ARG A 69 -2.46 10.60 -1.04
CA ARG A 69 -3.04 11.89 -0.65
C ARG A 69 -2.25 12.55 0.48
N ALA A 70 -2.18 13.88 0.44
CA ALA A 70 -1.68 14.65 1.56
C ALA A 70 -2.65 14.55 2.76
N CYS A 71 -2.12 14.23 3.93
CA CYS A 71 -2.86 14.18 5.18
C CYS A 71 -2.45 15.32 6.10
N THR A 72 -3.40 15.80 6.88
CA THR A 72 -3.12 16.64 8.05
C THR A 72 -2.43 15.82 9.13
N ARG A 73 -1.74 16.50 10.06
CA ARG A 73 -1.13 15.84 11.22
C ARG A 73 -2.15 15.02 12.02
N ASP A 74 -3.35 15.56 12.24
CA ASP A 74 -4.38 14.89 13.03
C ASP A 74 -4.89 13.62 12.32
N GLU A 75 -5.04 13.64 10.99
CA GLU A 75 -5.38 12.44 10.21
C GLU A 75 -4.28 11.37 10.32
N LEU A 76 -3.01 11.75 10.29
CA LEU A 76 -1.90 10.81 10.47
C LEU A 76 -1.87 10.22 11.87
N VAL A 77 -2.19 11.01 12.91
CA VAL A 77 -2.27 10.50 14.28
C VAL A 77 -3.38 9.47 14.41
N GLU A 78 -4.55 9.73 13.84
CA GLU A 78 -5.65 8.76 13.83
C GLU A 78 -5.31 7.50 13.01
N LEU A 79 -4.57 7.65 11.91
CA LEU A 79 -4.04 6.53 11.14
C LEU A 79 -3.09 5.66 11.98
N VAL A 80 -2.15 6.29 12.70
CA VAL A 80 -1.20 5.56 13.57
C VAL A 80 -1.93 4.85 14.70
N LYS A 81 -2.93 5.50 15.34
CA LYS A 81 -3.77 4.85 16.35
C LYS A 81 -4.46 3.61 15.80
N ARG A 82 -4.93 3.67 14.55
CA ARG A 82 -5.64 2.56 13.91
C ARG A 82 -4.74 1.34 13.69
N PHE A 83 -3.44 1.52 13.42
CA PHE A 83 -2.49 0.40 13.34
C PHE A 83 -2.35 -0.37 14.66
N SER A 84 -2.52 0.29 15.79
CA SER A 84 -2.40 -0.34 17.13
C SER A 84 -3.67 -1.08 17.56
N ILE A 85 -4.76 -1.02 16.79
CA ILE A 85 -6.03 -1.67 17.12
C ILE A 85 -6.04 -3.06 16.47
N VAL A 86 -6.23 -4.10 17.28
CA VAL A 86 -6.53 -5.46 16.80
C VAL A 86 -7.83 -5.41 15.99
N GLU A 87 -7.81 -5.86 14.74
CA GLU A 87 -8.91 -5.71 13.75
C GLU A 87 -9.17 -4.25 13.32
N GLY A 88 -8.15 -3.39 13.36
CA GLY A 88 -8.26 -2.00 12.87
C GLY A 88 -8.68 -1.91 11.39
N TYR A 89 -8.48 -2.96 10.59
CA TYR A 89 -8.79 -3.02 9.18
C TYR A 89 -9.63 -4.25 8.86
N ALA A 90 -10.59 -4.10 7.95
CA ALA A 90 -11.49 -5.19 7.57
C ALA A 90 -10.83 -6.16 6.58
N THR A 91 -9.91 -5.65 5.77
CA THR A 91 -9.16 -6.43 4.77
C THR A 91 -7.67 -6.13 4.83
N GLU A 92 -6.88 -7.02 4.24
CA GLU A 92 -5.44 -6.83 4.08
C GLU A 92 -5.13 -5.66 3.13
N ALA A 93 -5.88 -5.51 2.04
CA ALA A 93 -5.73 -4.35 1.15
C ALA A 93 -5.95 -3.01 1.89
N GLU A 94 -6.96 -2.93 2.78
CA GLU A 94 -7.18 -1.72 3.58
C GLU A 94 -5.99 -1.40 4.50
N SER A 95 -5.36 -2.41 5.09
CA SER A 95 -4.21 -2.19 5.98
C SER A 95 -2.97 -1.74 5.19
N ILE A 96 -2.75 -2.30 4.00
CA ILE A 96 -1.66 -1.92 3.09
C ILE A 96 -1.87 -0.48 2.60
N LEU A 97 -3.07 -0.13 2.15
CA LEU A 97 -3.38 1.23 1.70
C LEU A 97 -3.20 2.27 2.82
N ALA A 98 -3.49 1.90 4.06
CA ALA A 98 -3.19 2.73 5.21
C ALA A 98 -1.67 2.92 5.41
N VAL A 99 -0.86 1.88 5.26
CA VAL A 99 0.61 1.99 5.30
C VAL A 99 1.12 2.90 4.19
N LEU A 100 0.66 2.70 2.95
CA LEU A 100 1.02 3.54 1.81
C LEU A 100 0.64 5.02 2.04
N THR A 101 -0.52 5.26 2.66
CA THR A 101 -0.95 6.61 3.05
C THR A 101 0.00 7.24 4.05
N PHE A 102 0.45 6.48 5.05
CA PHE A 102 1.43 6.96 6.02
C PHE A 102 2.78 7.24 5.35
N GLU A 103 3.29 6.31 4.54
CA GLU A 103 4.58 6.44 3.86
C GLU A 103 4.61 7.64 2.91
N TYR A 104 3.54 7.88 2.14
CA TYR A 104 3.44 9.05 1.27
C TYR A 104 3.61 10.38 2.01
N ASN A 105 3.16 10.44 3.26
CA ASN A 105 3.25 11.62 4.12
C ASN A 105 4.50 11.63 5.01
N CYS A 106 5.21 10.50 5.11
CA CYS A 106 6.40 10.36 5.94
C CYS A 106 7.61 10.97 5.24
N ARG A 107 8.37 11.79 5.98
CA ARG A 107 9.64 12.37 5.51
C ARG A 107 10.85 11.68 6.10
N HIS A 108 10.65 10.86 7.12
CA HIS A 108 11.71 10.14 7.82
C HIS A 108 12.13 8.91 6.99
N PRO A 109 13.45 8.64 6.84
CA PRO A 109 13.95 7.56 5.99
C PRO A 109 13.50 6.15 6.42
N ALA A 110 13.14 5.97 7.69
CA ALA A 110 12.59 4.73 8.21
C ALA A 110 11.15 4.42 7.75
N GLY A 111 10.41 5.39 7.20
CA GLY A 111 9.06 5.14 6.70
C GLY A 111 8.13 4.53 7.78
N CYS A 112 7.47 3.42 7.43
CA CYS A 112 6.55 2.71 8.32
C CYS A 112 7.24 1.95 9.47
N ASP A 113 8.57 1.79 9.46
CA ASP A 113 9.31 1.18 10.57
C ASP A 113 9.14 1.98 11.87
N LEU A 114 8.85 3.28 11.79
CA LEU A 114 8.52 4.10 12.95
C LEU A 114 7.30 3.56 13.73
N ILE A 115 6.44 2.78 13.09
CA ILE A 115 5.23 2.21 13.68
C ILE A 115 5.46 0.75 14.06
N PHE A 116 6.04 -0.04 13.16
CA PHE A 116 6.13 -1.50 13.31
C PHE A 116 7.43 -1.97 13.97
N TYR A 117 8.49 -1.17 13.89
CA TYR A 117 9.85 -1.49 14.35
C TYR A 117 10.49 -0.28 15.03
N TYR A 118 9.77 0.31 15.99
CA TYR A 118 10.10 1.61 16.58
C TYR A 118 11.35 1.60 17.49
N ASP A 119 11.79 0.43 17.98
CA ASP A 119 12.87 0.30 18.97
C ASP A 119 14.14 1.12 18.66
N PRO A 120 14.69 1.12 17.42
CA PRO A 120 15.90 1.86 17.08
C PRO A 120 15.75 3.39 17.11
N TYR A 121 14.52 3.88 17.02
CA TYR A 121 14.20 5.30 16.86
C TYR A 121 13.72 5.96 18.16
N PHE A 122 13.35 5.14 19.15
CA PHE A 122 12.82 5.59 20.42
C PHE A 122 13.53 4.95 21.63
N ASP A 123 14.77 4.50 21.47
CA ASP A 123 15.60 3.91 22.53
C ASP A 123 14.92 2.71 23.25
N GLY A 124 14.18 1.90 22.48
CA GLY A 124 13.44 0.74 22.99
C GLY A 124 12.21 1.07 23.85
N ARG A 125 11.75 2.33 23.86
CA ARG A 125 10.48 2.71 24.49
C ARG A 125 9.35 2.63 23.46
N ASP A 126 8.14 2.39 23.95
CA ASP A 126 6.91 2.47 23.16
C ASP A 126 6.54 3.95 22.91
N PRO A 127 6.54 4.43 21.65
CA PRO A 127 6.15 5.81 21.33
C PRO A 127 4.63 5.98 21.33
N THR A 128 4.18 7.18 21.68
CA THR A 128 2.79 7.58 21.42
C THR A 128 2.54 7.78 19.93
N PRO A 129 1.29 7.64 19.45
CA PRO A 129 0.95 7.95 18.06
C PRO A 129 1.39 9.34 17.61
N GLU A 130 1.27 10.33 18.50
CA GLU A 130 1.73 11.69 18.27
C GLU A 130 3.25 11.81 18.11
N GLU A 131 4.03 11.05 18.89
CA GLU A 131 5.49 11.03 18.76
C GLU A 131 5.94 10.39 17.45
N ASN A 132 5.27 9.30 17.02
CA ASN A 132 5.51 8.68 15.71
C ASN A 132 5.28 9.67 14.57
N VAL A 133 4.14 10.37 14.58
CA VAL A 133 3.81 11.36 13.54
C VAL A 133 4.77 12.55 13.58
N ASP A 134 5.11 13.05 14.77
CA ASP A 134 6.02 14.18 14.88
C ASP A 134 7.42 13.83 14.35
N LEU A 135 7.92 12.62 14.60
CA LEU A 135 9.20 12.16 14.05
C LEU A 135 9.11 11.95 12.53
N ALA A 136 8.04 11.29 12.05
CA ALA A 136 7.79 11.07 10.63
C ALA A 136 7.77 12.37 9.81
N LEU A 137 7.20 13.45 10.36
CA LEU A 137 7.09 14.74 9.66
C LEU A 137 8.35 15.62 9.75
N ARG A 138 9.24 15.39 10.72
CA ARG A 138 10.51 16.12 10.86
C ARG A 138 11.53 15.70 9.79
N GLY A 139 11.55 14.43 9.44
CA GLY A 139 12.48 13.88 8.45
C GLY A 139 13.94 13.81 8.91
N GLU A 140 14.17 13.73 10.23
CA GLU A 140 15.48 13.67 10.89
C GLU A 140 15.89 12.24 11.21
#